data_AF-A0A8H4EJX4-F1
#
_entry.id   AF-A0A8H4EJX4-F1
#
_cell.length_a   1.000
_cell.length_b   1.000
_cell.length_c   1.000
_cell.angle_alpha   90.00
_cell.angle_beta   90.00
_cell.angle_gamma   90.00
#
_symmetry.space_group_name_H-M   'P 1'
#
loop_
_entity.id
_entity.type
_entity.pdbx_description
1 polymer ?
#
loop_
_entity_poly.entity_id
_entity_poly.type
_entity_poly.pdbx_seq_one_letter_code
_entity_poly.pdbx_strand_id
1 'polypeptide(L)'
;MKKKLEEELQHFINEIINNLLAEKCQELNKIDKLIEKQNNTTNKMKKCSQCFTSKIDNKKHNCSNCNAKLPTLTSINQASSSQQPLVSESENIIKQ
;
A
#
# COMPACT_ATOMS: atom_id res chain seq x y z
N MET A 1 -26.66 37.87 -5.34
CA MET A 1 -25.44 37.33 -5.99
C MET A 1 -24.29 37.18 -5.00
N LYS A 2 -23.80 38.25 -4.34
CA LYS A 2 -22.72 38.17 -3.34
C LYS A 2 -22.98 37.20 -2.18
N LYS A 3 -24.18 37.25 -1.58
CA LYS A 3 -24.55 36.37 -0.46
C LYS A 3 -24.49 34.88 -0.80
N LYS A 4 -24.97 34.51 -2.00
CA LYS A 4 -24.92 33.14 -2.51
C LYS A 4 -23.48 32.68 -2.77
N LEU A 5 -22.64 33.57 -3.29
CA LEU A 5 -21.22 33.30 -3.49
C LEU A 5 -20.48 33.09 -2.15
N GLU A 6 -20.80 33.90 -1.13
CA GLU A 6 -20.26 33.73 0.22
C GLU A 6 -20.69 32.40 0.86
N GLU A 7 -21.96 32.02 0.70
CA GLU A 7 -22.47 30.72 1.18
C GLU A 7 -21.78 29.53 0.50
N GLU A 8 -21.62 29.56 -0.82
CA GLU A 8 -20.93 28.50 -1.57
C GLU A 8 -19.44 28.43 -1.22
N LEU A 9 -18.77 29.58 -1.06
CA LEU A 9 -17.38 29.63 -0.63
C LEU A 9 -17.20 29.07 0.79
N GLN A 10 -18.09 29.46 1.70
CA GLN A 10 -18.06 28.95 3.08
C GLN A 10 -18.30 27.45 3.11
N HIS A 11 -19.22 26.94 2.30
CA HIS A 11 -19.47 25.51 2.18
C HIS A 11 -18.24 24.75 1.69
N PHE A 12 -17.60 25.23 0.62
CA PHE A 12 -16.39 24.62 0.07
C PHE A 12 -15.23 24.60 1.07
N ILE A 13 -15.00 25.70 1.79
CA ILE A 13 -13.97 25.79 2.83
C ILE A 13 -14.27 24.79 3.96
N ASN A 14 -15.53 24.70 4.38
CA ASN A 14 -15.93 23.77 5.43
C ASN A 14 -15.73 22.30 5.01
N GLU A 15 -16.03 21.94 3.76
CA GLU A 15 -15.75 20.59 3.25
C GLU A 15 -14.25 20.25 3.29
N ILE A 16 -13.39 21.17 2.84
CA ILE A 16 -11.94 20.97 2.89
C ILE A 16 -11.49 20.76 4.34
N ILE A 17 -11.92 21.63 5.26
CA ILE A 17 -11.53 21.54 6.67
C ILE A 17 -12.00 20.21 7.28
N ASN A 18 -13.25 19.80 7.01
CA ASN A 18 -13.80 18.55 7.52
C ASN A 18 -13.02 17.33 7.02
N ASN A 19 -12.64 17.30 5.74
CA ASN A 19 -11.83 16.23 5.17
C ASN A 19 -10.43 16.17 5.82
N LEU A 20 -9.77 17.32 5.98
CA LEU A 20 -8.46 17.41 6.64
C LEU A 20 -8.51 16.97 8.11
N LEU A 21 -9.57 17.34 8.83
CA LEU A 21 -9.78 16.90 10.20
C LEU A 21 -10.02 15.40 10.27
N ALA A 22 -10.83 14.84 9.37
CA ALA A 22 -11.07 13.41 9.30
C ALA A 22 -9.78 12.64 9.03
N GLU A 23 -8.94 13.11 8.10
CA GLU A 23 -7.62 12.52 7.82
C GLU A 23 -6.68 12.61 9.02
N LYS A 24 -6.62 13.76 9.70
CA LYS A 24 -5.76 13.96 10.88
C LYS A 24 -6.20 13.11 12.08
N CYS A 25 -7.50 12.93 12.26
CA CYS A 25 -8.07 12.13 13.34
C CYS A 25 -8.03 10.62 13.07
N GLN A 26 -7.64 10.19 11.86
CA GLN A 26 -7.39 8.77 11.62
C GLN A 26 -6.18 8.32 12.44
N GLU A 27 -6.44 7.40 13.37
CA GLU A 27 -5.44 6.80 14.26
C GLU A 27 -4.30 6.09 13.50
N LEU A 28 -4.57 5.65 12.27
CA LEU A 28 -3.61 4.97 11.42
C LEU A 28 -3.50 5.66 10.07
N ASN A 29 -2.32 6.22 9.80
CA ASN A 29 -2.00 6.74 8.48
C ASN A 29 -2.06 5.59 7.47
N LYS A 30 -2.74 5.82 6.34
CA LYS A 30 -2.77 4.84 5.23
C LYS A 30 -1.36 4.48 4.77
N ILE A 31 -0.42 5.41 4.86
CA ILE A 31 1.01 5.18 4.57
C ILE A 31 1.61 4.19 5.56
N ASP A 32 1.33 4.31 6.86
CA ASP A 32 1.85 3.39 7.87
C ASP A 32 1.34 1.96 7.62
N LYS A 33 0.04 1.82 7.30
CA LYS A 33 -0.53 0.51 6.89
C LYS A 33 0.14 -0.06 5.64
N LEU A 34 0.48 0.78 4.66
CA LEU A 34 1.18 0.36 3.45
C LEU A 34 2.60 -0.09 3.76
N ILE A 35 3.32 0.65 4.61
CA ILE A 35 4.68 0.31 5.05
C ILE A 35 4.67 -1.02 5.83
N GLU A 36 3.72 -1.22 6.75
CA GLU A 36 3.58 -2.49 7.47
C GLU A 36 3.31 -3.66 6.54
N LYS A 37 2.36 -3.51 5.60
CA LYS A 37 2.04 -4.53 4.60
C LYS A 37 3.25 -4.86 3.73
N GLN A 38 3.99 -3.84 3.29
CA GLN A 38 5.19 -4.02 2.49
C GLN A 38 6.29 -4.69 3.30
N ASN A 39 6.58 -4.25 4.51
CA ASN A 39 7.57 -4.86 5.40
C ASN A 39 7.25 -6.33 5.66
N ASN A 40 5.99 -6.65 5.94
CA ASN A 40 5.54 -8.03 6.14
C ASN A 40 5.70 -8.91 4.90
N THR A 41 5.58 -8.34 3.70
CA THR A 41 5.72 -9.06 2.43
C THR A 41 7.20 -9.20 2.03
N THR A 42 7.94 -8.10 2.05
CA THR A 42 9.33 -8.04 1.57
C THR A 42 10.33 -8.67 2.53
N ASN A 43 10.16 -8.50 3.85
CA ASN A 43 11.09 -9.10 4.83
C ASN A 43 10.99 -10.63 4.88
N LYS A 44 9.82 -11.21 4.59
CA LYS A 44 9.65 -12.67 4.48
C LYS A 44 10.38 -13.27 3.27
N MET A 45 10.71 -12.46 2.27
CA MET A 45 11.24 -12.91 0.98
C MET A 45 12.74 -12.65 0.77
N LYS A 46 13.40 -11.92 1.66
CA LYS A 46 14.88 -11.79 1.66
C LYS A 46 15.55 -13.04 2.23
N LYS A 47 15.23 -14.21 1.67
CA LYS A 47 15.89 -15.47 1.98
C LYS A 47 16.06 -16.30 0.72
N CYS A 48 17.19 -16.97 0.60
CA CYS A 48 17.37 -17.95 -0.46
C CYS A 48 16.39 -19.10 -0.26
N SER A 49 15.65 -19.50 -1.29
CA SER A 49 14.73 -20.65 -1.21
C SER A 49 15.46 -22.00 -1.09
N GLN A 50 16.74 -22.06 -1.47
CA GLN A 50 17.54 -23.29 -1.48
C GLN A 50 18.33 -23.50 -0.18
N CYS A 51 18.95 -22.44 0.36
CA CYS A 51 19.81 -22.55 1.54
C CYS A 51 19.38 -21.67 2.72
N PHE A 52 18.23 -20.99 2.61
CA PHE A 52 17.61 -20.17 3.66
C PHE A 52 18.44 -19.01 4.21
N THR A 53 19.62 -18.74 3.62
CA THR A 53 20.44 -17.57 3.97
C THR A 53 19.65 -16.29 3.74
N SER A 54 19.55 -15.47 4.78
CA SER A 54 18.82 -14.19 4.78
C SER A 54 19.72 -12.95 4.58
N LYS A 55 21.03 -13.09 4.82
CA LYS A 55 22.03 -12.05 4.59
C LYS A 55 22.40 -11.95 3.10
N ILE A 56 21.42 -11.56 2.28
CA ILE A 56 21.55 -11.42 0.84
C ILE A 56 21.60 -9.93 0.49
N ASP A 57 22.64 -9.53 -0.23
CA ASP A 57 22.76 -8.17 -0.78
C ASP A 57 21.77 -8.00 -1.94
N ASN A 58 21.00 -6.90 -1.93
CA ASN A 58 20.02 -6.58 -2.97
C ASN A 58 20.64 -6.45 -4.37
N LYS A 59 21.95 -6.16 -4.50
CA LYS A 59 22.64 -6.06 -5.79
C LYS A 59 22.97 -7.41 -6.42
N LYS A 60 22.88 -8.52 -5.66
CA LYS A 60 23.28 -9.84 -6.13
C LYS A 60 22.08 -10.60 -6.70
N HIS A 61 22.19 -11.05 -7.94
CA HIS A 61 21.19 -11.91 -8.58
C HIS A 61 21.29 -13.39 -8.18
N ASN A 62 22.39 -13.78 -7.53
CA ASN A 62 22.63 -15.13 -7.03
C ASN A 62 22.88 -15.12 -5.52
N CYS A 63 22.49 -16.19 -4.84
CA CYS A 63 22.77 -16.37 -3.42
C CYS A 63 24.28 -16.48 -3.18
N SER A 64 24.82 -15.72 -2.24
CA SER A 64 26.26 -15.78 -1.91
C SER A 64 26.70 -17.09 -1.24
N ASN A 65 25.77 -17.88 -0.72
CA ASN A 65 26.07 -19.12 0.00
C ASN A 65 25.98 -20.36 -0.91
N CYS A 66 24.89 -20.51 -1.68
CA CYS A 66 24.69 -21.67 -2.56
C CYS A 66 24.74 -21.37 -4.06
N ASN A 67 25.02 -20.12 -4.45
CA ASN A 67 25.04 -19.64 -5.84
C ASN A 67 23.73 -19.83 -6.63
N ALA A 68 22.64 -20.26 -5.99
CA ALA A 68 21.34 -20.38 -6.64
C ALA A 68 20.84 -19.00 -7.10
N LYS A 69 20.20 -18.96 -8.27
CA LYS A 69 19.58 -17.74 -8.80
C LYS A 69 18.45 -17.29 -7.88
N LEU A 70 18.49 -16.04 -7.47
CA LEU A 70 17.48 -15.46 -6.60
C LEU A 70 16.27 -15.01 -7.42
N PRO A 71 15.06 -15.11 -6.86
CA PRO A 71 13.87 -14.63 -7.52
C PRO A 71 13.94 -13.10 -7.67
N THR A 72 13.51 -12.61 -8.82
CA THR A 72 13.35 -11.17 -9.10
C THR A 72 12.07 -10.64 -8.46
N LEU A 73 11.99 -9.32 -8.27
CA LEU A 73 10.76 -8.66 -7.81
C LEU A 73 9.55 -9.01 -8.70
N THR A 74 9.74 -9.10 -10.02
CA THR A 74 8.68 -9.51 -10.95
C THR A 74 8.18 -10.91 -10.68
N SER A 75 9.08 -11.89 -10.50
CA SER A 75 8.69 -13.27 -10.17
C SER A 75 8.06 -13.40 -8.78
N ILE A 76 8.47 -12.56 -7.83
CA ILE A 76 7.90 -12.48 -6.48
C ILE A 76 6.45 -11.96 -6.54
N ASN A 77 6.23 -10.89 -7.30
CA ASN A 77 4.92 -10.27 -7.43
C ASN A 77 3.93 -11.18 -8.17
N GLN A 78 4.37 -11.89 -9.22
CA GLN A 78 3.55 -12.89 -9.92
C GLN A 78 3.08 -14.03 -9.00
N ALA A 79 3.97 -14.56 -8.16
CA ALA A 79 3.61 -15.58 -7.17
C ALA A 79 2.64 -15.08 -6.10
N SER A 80 2.65 -13.77 -5.81
CA SER A 80 1.79 -13.13 -4.82
C SER A 80 0.42 -12.71 -5.39
N SER A 81 0.34 -12.40 -6.69
CA SER A 81 -0.92 -12.10 -7.38
C SER A 81 -1.87 -13.30 -7.46
N SER A 82 -1.37 -14.53 -7.33
CA SER A 82 -2.20 -15.73 -7.23
C SER A 82 -2.89 -15.91 -5.87
N GLN A 83 -2.71 -14.98 -4.91
CA GLN A 83 -3.28 -15.05 -3.56
C GLN A 83 -4.08 -13.81 -3.14
N GLN A 84 -4.44 -12.89 -4.04
CA GLN A 84 -5.35 -11.79 -3.70
C GLN A 84 -6.81 -12.20 -3.95
N PRO A 85 -7.71 -12.15 -2.95
CA PRO A 85 -9.13 -12.02 -3.22
C PRO A 85 -9.34 -10.71 -4.01
N LEU A 86 -10.14 -10.77 -5.08
CA LEU A 86 -10.68 -9.60 -5.74
C LEU A 86 -11.29 -8.68 -4.67
N VAL A 87 -10.69 -7.51 -4.44
CA VAL A 87 -11.46 -6.37 -3.95
C VAL A 87 -12.24 -5.87 -5.16
N SER A 88 -13.46 -6.37 -5.31
CA SER A 88 -14.46 -5.72 -6.16
C SER A 88 -14.85 -4.41 -5.49
N GLU A 89 -14.30 -3.32 -6.01
CA GLU A 89 -14.87 -1.99 -5.84
C GLU A 89 -16.27 -2.00 -6.44
N SER A 90 -17.27 -2.06 -5.57
CA SER A 90 -18.66 -1.72 -5.92
C SER A 90 -18.98 -0.42 -5.20
N GLU A 91 -18.63 0.70 -5.84
CA GLU A 91 -19.23 1.99 -5.52
C GLU A 91 -20.71 1.99 -5.96
N ASN A 92 -21.52 2.77 -5.23
CA ASN A 92 -22.88 3.25 -5.52
C ASN A 92 -24.03 2.22 -5.30
N ILE A 93 -25.12 2.47 -4.57
CA ILE A 93 -25.91 3.70 -4.31
C ILE A 93 -26.71 3.53 -2.99
N ILE A 94 -26.73 4.54 -2.12
CA ILE A 94 -27.74 4.70 -1.06
C ILE A 94 -29.10 4.98 -1.74
N LYS A 95 -30.06 4.06 -1.62
CA LYS A 95 -31.47 4.33 -1.94
C LYS A 95 -32.16 4.93 -0.72
N GLN A 96 -32.85 6.04 -1.01
CA GLN A 96 -33.89 6.78 -0.29
C GLN A 96 -34.52 6.12 0.92
#